data_AF-G5D7D7-F1
#
_entry.id   AF-G5D7D7-F1
#
_cell.length_a   1.000
_cell.length_b   1.000
_cell.length_c   1.000
_cell.angle_alpha   90.00
_cell.angle_beta   90.00
_cell.angle_gamma   90.00
#
_symmetry.space_group_name_H-M   'P 1'
#
loop_
_entity.id
_entity.type
_entity.pdbx_description
1 polymer ?
#
loop_
_entity_poly.entity_id
_entity_poly.type
_entity_poly.pdbx_seq_one_letter_code
_entity_poly.pdbx_strand_id
1 'polypeptide(L)'
;QQVTEAFKLITSDKKVLAILVNIFGGIMRCDVIAQGIVTAVKDLELKVPIVVRLQGTRVDDAKALITASGLKILACDDLDEAAKMVVKLSEIVSLAKQAHVDVKFQLPI
;
A
#
# COMPACT_ATOMS: atom_id res chain seq x y z
N GLN A 1 10.43 11.81 2.79
CA GLN A 1 11.77 11.25 2.50
C GLN A 1 11.92 9.83 3.04
N GLN A 2 11.75 9.58 4.34
CA GLN A 2 11.92 8.22 4.92
C GLN A 2 11.03 7.15 4.26
N VAL A 3 9.75 7.48 3.99
CA VAL A 3 8.81 6.55 3.31
C VAL A 3 9.31 6.15 1.92
N THR A 4 9.78 7.10 1.12
CA THR A 4 10.30 6.85 -0.24
C THR A 4 11.51 5.93 -0.23
N GLU A 5 12.47 6.15 0.67
CA GLU A 5 13.66 5.29 0.77
C GLU A 5 13.30 3.88 1.26
N ALA A 6 12.33 3.76 2.17
CA ALA A 6 11.82 2.45 2.58
C ALA A 6 11.20 1.68 1.40
N PHE A 7 10.38 2.35 0.58
CA PHE A 7 9.83 1.74 -0.62
C PHE A 7 10.92 1.31 -1.60
N LYS A 8 11.93 2.17 -1.88
CA LYS A 8 13.07 1.82 -2.74
C LYS A 8 13.79 0.56 -2.25
N LEU A 9 14.05 0.48 -0.94
CA LEU A 9 14.73 -0.68 -0.34
C LEU A 9 13.89 -1.95 -0.51
N ILE A 10 12.59 -1.90 -0.19
CA ILE A 10 11.68 -3.04 -0.33
C ILE A 10 11.59 -3.47 -1.80
N THR A 11 11.40 -2.53 -2.72
CA THR A 11 11.21 -2.82 -4.15
C THR A 11 12.50 -3.18 -4.87
N SER A 12 13.66 -3.06 -4.21
CA SER A 12 14.93 -3.55 -4.75
C SER A 12 14.95 -5.09 -4.83
N ASP A 13 14.16 -5.77 -3.98
CA ASP A 13 13.97 -7.21 -4.07
C ASP A 13 12.83 -7.57 -5.04
N LYS A 14 13.20 -8.22 -6.14
CA LYS A 14 12.27 -8.68 -7.19
C LYS A 14 11.29 -9.77 -6.71
N LYS A 15 11.55 -10.38 -5.55
CA LYS A 15 10.67 -11.38 -4.94
C LYS A 15 9.46 -10.76 -4.23
N VAL A 16 9.47 -9.44 -3.98
CA VAL A 16 8.33 -8.76 -3.38
C VAL A 16 7.13 -8.78 -4.34
N LEU A 17 6.02 -9.36 -3.86
CA LEU A 17 4.77 -9.49 -4.62
C LEU A 17 3.67 -8.54 -4.15
N ALA A 18 3.72 -8.11 -2.89
CA ALA A 18 2.80 -7.15 -2.29
C ALA A 18 3.50 -6.47 -1.10
N ILE A 19 3.03 -5.29 -0.70
CA ILE A 19 3.59 -4.53 0.42
C ILE A 19 2.49 -4.22 1.43
N LEU A 20 2.74 -4.48 2.71
CA LEU A 20 1.91 -4.03 3.82
C LEU A 20 2.63 -2.89 4.55
N VAL A 21 2.02 -1.72 4.59
CA VAL A 21 2.46 -0.60 5.42
C VAL A 21 1.55 -0.51 6.63
N ASN A 22 2.06 -0.87 7.81
CA ASN A 22 1.35 -0.74 9.07
C ASN A 22 2.03 0.32 9.94
N ILE A 23 1.38 1.46 10.17
CA ILE A 23 1.95 2.57 10.94
C ILE A 23 0.99 3.00 12.04
N PHE A 24 1.49 3.01 13.27
CA PHE A 24 0.87 3.66 14.41
C PHE A 24 1.50 5.05 14.59
N GLY A 25 0.80 6.09 14.12
CA GLY A 25 1.25 7.48 14.19
C GLY A 25 1.21 8.07 15.60
N GLY A 26 0.36 7.55 16.50
CA GLY A 26 0.16 8.14 17.83
C GLY A 26 -0.28 9.60 17.70
N ILE A 27 0.58 10.54 18.11
CA ILE A 27 0.38 11.99 17.95
C ILE A 27 0.64 12.49 16.52
N MET A 28 1.33 11.71 15.68
CA MET A 28 1.57 12.08 14.29
C MET A 28 0.29 11.99 13.47
N ARG A 29 0.14 12.88 12.50
CA ARG A 29 -1.02 12.93 11.62
C ARG A 29 -0.90 11.91 10.49
N CYS A 30 -1.91 11.05 10.37
CA CYS A 30 -1.95 10.00 9.37
C CYS A 30 -2.06 10.55 7.94
N ASP A 31 -2.63 11.73 7.75
CA ASP A 31 -2.73 12.39 6.44
C ASP A 31 -1.36 12.75 5.84
N VAL A 32 -0.42 13.24 6.65
CA VAL A 32 0.97 13.51 6.23
C VAL A 32 1.68 12.22 5.84
N ILE A 33 1.45 11.13 6.58
CA ILE A 33 2.02 9.82 6.28
C ILE A 33 1.44 9.28 4.98
N ALA A 34 0.11 9.33 4.82
CA ALA A 34 -0.57 8.91 3.59
C ALA A 34 -0.10 9.70 2.37
N GLN A 35 0.08 11.02 2.50
CA GLN A 35 0.66 11.83 1.43
C GLN A 35 2.06 11.35 1.05
N GLY A 36 2.90 11.05 2.05
CA GLY A 36 4.24 10.50 1.82
C GLY A 36 4.21 9.15 1.09
N ILE A 37 3.25 8.27 1.42
CA ILE A 37 3.03 6.99 0.74
C ILE A 37 2.60 7.25 -0.71
N VAL A 38 1.55 8.05 -0.94
CA VAL A 38 1.03 8.35 -2.28
C VAL A 38 2.11 8.95 -3.19
N THR A 39 2.87 9.91 -2.68
CA THR A 39 4.00 10.50 -3.43
C THR A 39 5.06 9.45 -3.76
N ALA A 40 5.48 8.63 -2.80
CA ALA A 40 6.48 7.59 -3.04
C ALA A 40 6.02 6.55 -4.07
N VAL A 41 4.76 6.12 -4.00
CA VAL A 41 4.18 5.14 -4.94
C VAL A 41 4.13 5.71 -6.36
N LYS A 42 3.78 6.99 -6.49
CA LYS A 42 3.73 7.70 -7.77
C LYS A 42 5.13 7.89 -8.35
N ASP A 43 6.08 8.38 -7.56
CA ASP A 43 7.44 8.71 -8.02
C ASP A 43 8.24 7.47 -8.43
N LEU A 44 8.00 6.34 -7.75
CA LEU A 44 8.67 5.07 -8.02
C LEU A 44 7.90 4.18 -9.01
N GLU A 45 6.74 4.63 -9.50
CA GLU A 45 5.85 3.89 -10.41
C GLU A 45 5.57 2.45 -9.95
N LEU A 46 5.29 2.28 -8.65
CA LEU A 46 5.17 0.95 -8.06
C LEU A 46 3.98 0.17 -8.64
N LYS A 47 4.26 -1.02 -9.17
CA LYS A 47 3.26 -1.90 -9.79
C LYS A 47 2.68 -2.95 -8.84
N VAL A 48 3.41 -3.25 -7.76
CA VAL A 48 2.97 -4.21 -6.74
C VAL A 48 1.80 -3.63 -5.94
N PRO A 49 0.80 -4.44 -5.57
CA PRO A 49 -0.30 -4.00 -4.72
C PRO A 49 0.21 -3.60 -3.33
N ILE A 50 -0.36 -2.53 -2.79
CA ILE A 50 0.01 -1.98 -1.49
C ILE A 50 -1.23 -1.96 -0.60
N VAL A 51 -1.11 -2.57 0.57
CA VAL A 51 -2.11 -2.49 1.63
C VAL A 51 -1.56 -1.59 2.72
N VAL A 52 -2.34 -0.63 3.17
CA VAL A 52 -1.95 0.37 4.16
C VAL A 52 -2.91 0.30 5.32
N ARG A 53 -2.37 0.24 6.53
CA ARG A 53 -3.13 0.34 7.77
C ARG A 53 -2.51 1.43 8.62
N LEU A 54 -3.26 2.51 8.84
CA LEU A 54 -2.85 3.66 9.62
C LEU A 54 -3.68 3.75 10.89
N GLN A 55 -3.04 4.06 12.01
CA GLN A 55 -3.71 4.42 13.26
C GLN A 55 -3.11 5.70 13.80
N GLY A 56 -3.93 6.61 14.31
CA GLY A 56 -3.47 7.88 14.87
C GLY A 56 -4.51 8.96 14.65
N THR A 57 -4.04 10.19 14.44
CA THR A 57 -4.92 11.34 14.20
C THR A 57 -5.21 11.53 12.71
N ARG A 58 -6.41 12.01 12.37
CA ARG A 58 -6.83 12.31 10.99
C ARG A 58 -6.74 11.10 10.03
N VAL A 59 -7.15 9.93 10.52
CA VAL A 59 -7.18 8.69 9.72
C VAL A 59 -8.15 8.80 8.54
N ASP A 60 -9.30 9.44 8.74
CA ASP A 60 -10.30 9.59 7.67
C ASP A 60 -9.78 10.44 6.51
N ASP A 61 -9.08 11.54 6.81
CA ASP A 61 -8.40 12.36 5.80
C ASP A 61 -7.33 11.56 5.04
N ALA A 62 -6.59 10.71 5.77
CA ALA A 62 -5.57 9.85 5.20
C ALA A 62 -6.17 8.83 4.23
N LYS A 63 -7.30 8.22 4.59
CA LYS A 63 -8.05 7.30 3.72
C LYS A 63 -8.59 8.02 2.49
N ALA A 64 -9.22 9.19 2.66
CA ALA A 64 -9.73 9.99 1.56
C ALA A 64 -8.62 10.36 0.56
N LEU A 65 -7.44 10.72 1.06
CA LEU A 65 -6.25 11.02 0.24
C LEU A 65 -5.81 9.79 -0.57
N ILE A 66 -5.76 8.63 0.07
CA ILE A 66 -5.41 7.36 -0.58
C ILE A 66 -6.44 7.02 -1.67
N THR A 67 -7.74 7.08 -1.37
CA THR A 67 -8.81 6.78 -2.33
C THR A 67 -8.82 7.75 -3.51
N ALA A 68 -8.61 9.05 -3.26
CA ALA A 68 -8.57 10.06 -4.31
C ALA A 68 -7.33 9.97 -5.21
N SER A 69 -6.28 9.25 -4.79
CA SER A 69 -5.03 9.15 -5.56
C SER A 69 -5.17 8.34 -6.85
N GLY A 70 -6.19 7.47 -6.96
CA GLY A 70 -6.36 6.52 -8.06
C GLY A 70 -5.25 5.47 -8.16
N LEU A 71 -4.37 5.39 -7.16
CA LEU A 71 -3.29 4.41 -7.09
C LEU A 71 -3.80 3.07 -6.53
N LYS A 72 -3.03 2.00 -6.76
CA LYS A 72 -3.34 0.65 -6.28
C LYS A 72 -2.99 0.48 -4.79
N ILE A 73 -3.56 1.34 -3.96
CA ILE A 73 -3.33 1.38 -2.52
C ILE A 73 -4.67 1.09 -1.84
N LEU A 74 -4.73 0.00 -1.08
CA LEU A 74 -5.90 -0.36 -0.28
C LEU A 74 -5.68 0.10 1.15
N ALA A 75 -6.58 0.92 1.68
CA ALA A 75 -6.58 1.29 3.10
C ALA A 75 -7.44 0.31 3.91
N CYS A 76 -6.89 -0.22 5.00
CA CYS A 76 -7.58 -1.08 5.97
C CYS A 76 -7.54 -0.45 7.37
N ASP A 77 -8.53 -0.76 8.19
CA ASP A 77 -8.60 -0.30 9.59
C ASP A 77 -7.96 -1.29 10.54
N ASP A 78 -8.27 -2.56 10.32
CA ASP A 78 -7.86 -3.65 11.19
C ASP A 78 -6.58 -4.34 10.69
N LEU A 79 -5.78 -4.83 11.63
CA LEU A 79 -4.52 -5.50 11.30
C LEU A 79 -4.75 -6.89 10.70
N ASP A 80 -5.71 -7.67 11.21
CA ASP A 80 -6.02 -8.99 10.67
C ASP A 80 -6.59 -8.87 9.26
N GLU A 81 -7.45 -7.86 9.03
CA GLU A 81 -7.93 -7.54 7.69
C GLU A 81 -6.77 -7.18 6.75
N ALA A 82 -5.91 -6.25 7.14
CA ALA A 82 -4.77 -5.82 6.32
C ALA A 82 -3.83 -7.00 5.99
N ALA A 83 -3.57 -7.87 6.97
CA ALA A 83 -2.76 -9.07 6.79
C ALA A 83 -3.41 -10.06 5.82
N LYS A 84 -4.71 -10.36 5.98
CA LYS A 84 -5.45 -11.24 5.06
C LYS A 84 -5.46 -10.68 3.65
N MET A 85 -5.65 -9.37 3.50
CA MET A 85 -5.69 -8.72 2.20
C MET A 85 -4.34 -8.75 1.48
N VAL A 86 -3.24 -8.43 2.16
CA VAL A 86 -1.91 -8.44 1.54
C VAL A 86 -1.50 -9.85 1.12
N VAL A 87 -1.83 -10.87 1.92
CA VAL A 87 -1.58 -12.29 1.58
C VAL A 87 -2.34 -12.68 0.32
N LYS A 88 -3.66 -12.45 0.28
CA LYS A 88 -4.48 -12.75 -0.92
C LYS A 88 -3.95 -12.05 -2.17
N LEU A 89 -3.59 -10.77 -2.07
CA LEU A 89 -3.04 -10.01 -3.19
C LEU A 89 -1.70 -10.60 -3.67
N SER A 90 -0.83 -11.00 -2.75
CA SER A 90 0.45 -11.64 -3.07
C SER A 90 0.27 -12.99 -3.77
N GLU A 91 -0.72 -13.80 -3.36
CA GLU A 91 -1.07 -15.07 -3.99
C GLU A 91 -1.58 -14.85 -5.42
N ILE A 92 -2.47 -13.87 -5.62
CA ILE A 92 -2.96 -13.51 -6.95
C ILE A 92 -1.80 -13.10 -7.88
N VAL A 93 -0.89 -12.25 -7.40
CA VAL A 93 0.30 -11.85 -8.18
C VAL A 93 1.21 -13.06 -8.46
N SER A 94 1.37 -13.98 -7.51
CA SER A 94 2.15 -15.20 -7.68
C SER A 94 1.57 -16.10 -8.78
N LEU A 95 0.25 -16.37 -8.71
CA LEU A 95 -0.48 -17.14 -9.71
C LEU A 95 -0.40 -16.51 -11.10
N ALA A 96 -0.55 -15.19 -11.17
CA ALA A 96 -0.43 -14.46 -12.43
C ALA A 96 0.96 -14.55 -13.04
N LYS A 97 2.02 -14.45 -12.22
CA LYS A 97 3.41 -14.67 -12.68
C LYS A 97 3.61 -16.09 -13.22
N GLN A 98 3.05 -17.10 -12.55
CA GLN A 98 3.11 -18.51 -13.00
C GLN A 98 2.36 -18.73 -14.31
N ALA A 99 1.20 -18.10 -14.48
CA ALA A 99 0.40 -18.17 -15.69
C ALA A 99 0.87 -17.23 -16.81
N HIS A 100 1.93 -16.45 -16.58
CA HIS A 100 2.46 -15.44 -17.52
C HIS A 100 1.40 -14.42 -17.98
N VAL A 101 0.53 -14.00 -17.07
CA VAL A 101 -0.51 -12.99 -17.31
C VAL A 101 -0.28 -11.76 -16.44
N ASP A 102 -0.62 -10.58 -16.98
CA ASP A 102 -0.60 -9.33 -16.22
C ASP A 102 -1.97 -9.09 -15.56
N VAL A 103 -1.96 -8.81 -14.26
CA VAL A 103 -3.16 -8.48 -13.47
C VAL A 103 -3.25 -6.99 -13.21
N LYS A 104 -4.44 -6.43 -13.47
CA LYS A 104 -4.82 -5.08 -13.05
C LYS A 104 -5.87 -5.19 -11.96
N PHE A 105 -5.49 -4.80 -10.73
CA PHE A 105 -6.41 -4.69 -9.62
C PHE A 105 -7.28 -3.44 -9.77
N GLN A 106 -8.59 -3.60 -9.59
CA GLN A 106 -9.54 -2.52 -9.33
C GLN A 106 -10.01 -2.70 -7.89
N LEU A 107 -9.86 -1.64 -7.09
CA LEU A 107 -10.25 -1.66 -5.68
C LEU A 107 -11.66 -1.06 -5.58
N PRO A 108 -12.55 -1.62 -4.73
CA PRO A 108 -13.83 -0.98 -4.44
C PRO A 108 -13.55 0.37 -3.78
N ILE A 109 -14.15 1.41 -4.35
CA ILE A 109 -14.09 2.80 -3.86
C ILE A 109 -15.04 2.92 -2.67
#